data_AF-A0A9X3AJJ8-F1
#
_entry.id   AF-A0A9X3AJJ8-F1
#
_cell.length_a   1.000
_cell.length_b   1.000
_cell.length_c   1.000
_cell.angle_alpha   90.00
_cell.angle_beta   90.00
_cell.angle_gamma   90.00
#
_symmetry.space_group_name_H-M   'P 1'
#
loop_
_entity.id
_entity.type
_entity.pdbx_description
1 polymer ?
#
loop_
_entity_poly.entity_id
_entity_poly.type
_entity_poly.pdbx_seq_one_letter_code
_entity_poly.pdbx_strand_id
1 'polypeptide(L)'
;MSTEITRHLIGLPLDYGVTVDYIAALLASDPRNSTHVAAVVRVIVHDALADPFRETSANRWRGLLPAWVRPPMVGATVRRLLAAGILVGTDRYVRSTDTRGRNGGKLMPVYALNLATQPLRDHSKPLAPITQV
;
A
#
# COMPACT_ATOMS: atom_id res chain seq x y z
N MET A 1 -23.66 15.64 10.06
CA MET A 1 -22.42 14.86 9.82
C MET A 1 -21.72 15.17 8.50
N SER A 2 -22.41 15.51 7.39
CA SER A 2 -21.73 15.84 6.11
C SER A 2 -20.97 17.18 6.11
N THR A 3 -21.36 18.15 6.93
CA THR A 3 -20.86 19.54 6.85
C THR A 3 -19.42 19.73 7.34
N GLU A 4 -18.94 18.84 8.21
CA GLU A 4 -17.59 18.93 8.79
C GLU A 4 -16.50 18.46 7.82
N ILE A 5 -16.84 17.47 6.98
CA ILE A 5 -15.97 16.96 5.91
C ILE A 5 -15.76 18.05 4.83
N THR A 6 -16.80 18.82 4.51
CA THR A 6 -16.73 19.90 3.52
C THR A 6 -15.78 21.02 3.94
N ARG A 7 -15.62 21.29 5.24
CA ARG A 7 -14.71 22.33 5.75
C ARG A 7 -13.23 21.97 5.54
N HIS A 8 -12.90 20.68 5.42
CA HIS A 8 -11.53 20.21 5.21
C HIS A 8 -11.18 19.94 3.75
N LEU A 9 -12.14 20.07 2.83
CA LEU A 9 -11.90 19.92 1.40
C LEU A 9 -11.37 21.24 0.83
N ILE A 10 -10.09 21.52 1.09
CA ILE A 10 -9.33 22.51 0.32
C ILE A 10 -9.19 21.93 -1.10
N GLY A 11 -9.77 22.63 -2.07
CA GLY A 11 -9.61 22.31 -3.49
C GLY A 11 -8.14 22.44 -3.88
N LEU A 12 -7.42 21.32 -3.87
CA LEU A 12 -6.04 21.25 -4.32
C LEU A 12 -6.01 21.05 -5.85
N PRO A 13 -5.02 21.66 -6.55
CA PRO A 13 -4.75 21.32 -7.94
C PRO A 13 -4.53 19.81 -8.02
N LEU A 14 -5.20 19.16 -8.98
CA LEU A 14 -5.18 17.71 -9.15
C LEU A 14 -3.81 17.24 -9.66
N ASP A 15 -2.82 17.23 -8.77
CA ASP A 15 -1.77 16.24 -8.85
C ASP A 15 -2.41 14.89 -8.49
N TYR A 16 -2.82 14.18 -9.54
CA TYR A 16 -3.49 12.90 -9.43
C TYR A 16 -2.64 11.87 -8.68
N GLY A 17 -1.30 11.96 -8.73
CA GLY A 17 -0.41 11.08 -7.97
C GLY A 17 -0.57 11.29 -6.47
N VAL A 18 -0.42 12.55 -6.05
CA VAL A 18 -0.55 12.99 -4.65
C VAL A 18 -1.94 12.69 -4.09
N THR A 19 -3.00 12.94 -4.87
CA THR A 19 -4.38 12.70 -4.45
C THR A 19 -4.65 11.22 -4.18
N VAL A 20 -4.18 10.33 -5.05
CA VAL A 20 -4.38 8.88 -4.88
C VAL A 20 -3.59 8.36 -3.67
N ASP A 21 -2.41 8.90 -3.41
CA ASP A 21 -1.62 8.50 -2.24
C ASP A 21 -2.26 8.95 -0.92
N TYR A 22 -2.90 10.12 -0.88
CA TYR A 22 -3.69 10.54 0.28
C TYR A 22 -4.91 9.64 0.51
N ILE A 23 -5.65 9.29 -0.54
CA ILE A 23 -6.80 8.38 -0.43
C ILE A 23 -6.33 6.99 0.05
N ALA A 24 -5.22 6.48 -0.50
CA ALA A 24 -4.64 5.22 -0.07
C ALA A 24 -4.21 5.25 1.41
N ALA A 25 -3.61 6.36 1.86
CA ALA A 25 -3.27 6.57 3.26
C ALA A 25 -4.50 6.56 4.15
N LEU A 26 -5.54 7.32 3.80
CA LEU A 26 -6.79 7.38 4.56
C LEU A 26 -7.44 6.00 4.70
N LEU A 27 -7.56 5.27 3.59
CA LEU A 27 -8.16 3.93 3.59
C LEU A 27 -7.36 2.93 4.43
N ALA A 28 -6.03 2.99 4.36
CA ALA A 28 -5.16 2.10 5.13
C ALA A 28 -5.07 2.46 6.62
N SER A 29 -5.28 3.73 6.98
CA SER A 29 -5.26 4.19 8.37
C SER A 29 -6.59 4.02 9.11
N ASP A 30 -7.71 3.82 8.40
CA ASP A 30 -9.01 3.57 9.03
C ASP A 30 -8.97 2.24 9.80
N PRO A 31 -9.20 2.23 11.13
CA PRO A 31 -9.18 1.01 11.94
C PRO A 31 -10.13 -0.08 11.45
N ARG A 32 -11.24 0.29 10.80
CA ARG A 32 -12.22 -0.65 10.23
C ARG A 32 -11.64 -1.47 9.07
N ASN A 33 -10.57 -0.99 8.46
CA ASN A 33 -9.89 -1.66 7.35
C ASN A 33 -8.68 -2.48 7.79
N SER A 34 -8.31 -2.45 9.07
CA SER A 34 -7.11 -3.10 9.62
C SER A 34 -7.01 -4.59 9.24
N THR A 35 -8.11 -5.33 9.31
CA THR A 35 -8.14 -6.75 8.92
C THR A 35 -7.87 -6.96 7.43
N HIS A 36 -8.40 -6.08 6.57
CA HIS A 36 -8.13 -6.12 5.13
C HIS A 36 -6.66 -5.81 4.83
N VAL A 37 -6.12 -4.75 5.45
CA VAL A 37 -4.71 -4.37 5.31
C VAL A 37 -3.81 -5.51 5.75
N ALA A 38 -4.05 -6.08 6.94
CA ALA A 38 -3.25 -7.18 7.48
C ALA A 38 -3.24 -8.41 6.55
N ALA A 39 -4.39 -8.79 5.98
CA ALA A 39 -4.46 -9.90 5.03
C ALA A 39 -3.69 -9.62 3.74
N VAL A 40 -3.82 -8.42 3.16
CA VAL A 40 -3.08 -8.04 1.96
C VAL A 40 -1.58 -8.02 2.22
N VAL A 41 -1.13 -7.41 3.32
CA VAL A 41 0.29 -7.39 3.72
C VAL A 41 0.82 -8.81 3.88
N ARG A 42 0.13 -9.66 4.65
CA ARG A 42 0.54 -11.04 4.89
C ARG A 42 0.73 -11.80 3.58
N VAL A 43 -0.23 -11.71 2.66
CA VAL A 43 -0.21 -12.43 1.38
C VAL A 43 0.94 -11.94 0.49
N ILE A 44 1.15 -10.62 0.37
CA ILE A 44 2.22 -10.06 -0.46
C ILE A 44 3.61 -10.40 0.12
N VAL A 45 3.80 -10.22 1.42
CA VAL A 45 5.07 -10.49 2.08
C VAL A 45 5.40 -11.99 2.03
N HIS A 46 4.42 -12.86 2.24
CA HIS A 46 4.62 -14.30 2.12
C HIS A 46 4.97 -14.73 0.70
N ASP A 47 4.29 -14.20 -0.33
CA ASP A 47 4.63 -14.46 -1.73
C ASP A 47 6.06 -14.01 -2.08
N ALA A 48 6.44 -12.80 -1.64
CA ALA A 48 7.78 -12.29 -1.87
C ALA A 48 8.84 -13.12 -1.14
N LEU A 49 8.61 -13.51 0.12
CA LEU A 49 9.57 -14.33 0.88
C LEU A 49 9.76 -15.74 0.30
N ALA A 50 8.76 -16.26 -0.42
CA ALA A 50 8.86 -17.55 -1.12
C ALA A 50 9.67 -17.46 -2.44
N ASP A 51 9.96 -16.25 -2.92
CA ASP A 51 10.74 -16.01 -4.13
C ASP A 51 12.24 -15.86 -3.81
N PRO A 52 13.15 -16.55 -4.53
CA PRO A 52 14.59 -16.44 -4.29
C PRO A 52 15.16 -15.02 -4.41
N PHE A 53 14.55 -14.18 -5.25
CA PHE A 53 14.94 -12.77 -5.44
C PHE A 53 14.15 -11.82 -4.54
N ARG A 54 13.25 -12.36 -3.71
CA ARG A 54 12.32 -11.61 -2.87
C ARG A 54 11.38 -10.73 -3.68
N GLU A 55 11.04 -11.18 -4.88
CA GLU A 55 10.22 -10.41 -5.82
C GLU A 55 8.77 -10.85 -5.79
N THR A 56 7.90 -9.90 -6.12
CA THR A 56 6.47 -10.11 -6.15
C THR A 56 5.79 -9.30 -7.25
N SER A 57 4.65 -9.79 -7.71
CA SER A 57 3.78 -9.07 -8.65
C SER A 57 2.34 -9.45 -8.42
N ALA A 58 1.40 -8.61 -8.85
CA ALA A 58 -0.02 -8.86 -8.64
C ALA A 58 -0.52 -10.16 -9.32
N ASN A 59 0.18 -10.67 -10.33
CA ASN A 59 -0.13 -11.99 -10.89
C ASN A 59 0.05 -13.13 -9.88
N ARG A 60 1.02 -13.03 -8.98
CA ARG A 60 1.38 -14.10 -8.04
C ARG A 60 0.44 -14.15 -6.84
N TRP A 61 0.17 -12.99 -6.23
CA TRP A 61 -0.57 -12.95 -4.96
C TRP A 61 -2.06 -12.67 -5.08
N ARG A 62 -2.57 -12.13 -6.20
CA ARG A 62 -4.00 -11.73 -6.29
C ARG A 62 -4.95 -12.92 -6.09
N GLY A 63 -4.57 -14.10 -6.58
CA GLY A 63 -5.35 -15.34 -6.39
C GLY A 63 -5.28 -15.91 -4.96
N LEU A 64 -4.33 -15.43 -4.14
CA LEU A 64 -4.12 -15.89 -2.77
C LEU A 64 -4.86 -15.01 -1.75
N LEU A 65 -5.41 -13.87 -2.18
CA LEU A 65 -6.16 -12.98 -1.31
C LEU A 65 -7.48 -13.64 -0.88
N PRO A 66 -7.81 -13.60 0.43
CA PRO A 66 -9.11 -14.06 0.90
C PRO A 66 -10.25 -13.31 0.21
N ALA A 67 -11.34 -14.02 -0.14
CA ALA A 67 -12.47 -13.46 -0.89
C ALA A 67 -13.18 -12.28 -0.18
N TRP A 68 -13.04 -12.17 1.15
CA TRP A 68 -13.59 -11.06 1.93
C TRP A 68 -12.75 -9.78 1.85
N VAL A 69 -11.55 -9.81 1.25
CA VAL A 69 -10.73 -8.61 1.03
C VAL A 69 -11.39 -7.74 -0.04
N ARG A 70 -11.71 -6.50 0.33
CA ARG A 70 -12.32 -5.53 -0.58
C ARG A 70 -11.28 -5.09 -1.63
N PRO A 71 -11.61 -5.08 -2.95
CA PRO A 71 -10.65 -4.73 -3.99
C PRO A 71 -9.92 -3.39 -3.82
N PRO A 72 -10.57 -2.29 -3.35
CA PRO A 72 -9.87 -1.02 -3.12
C PRO A 72 -8.73 -1.10 -2.09
N MET A 73 -8.85 -2.02 -1.11
CA MET A 73 -7.84 -2.18 -0.07
C MET A 73 -6.54 -2.76 -0.61
N VAL A 74 -6.59 -3.50 -1.71
CA VAL A 74 -5.40 -4.08 -2.34
C VAL A 74 -4.49 -2.98 -2.86
N GLY A 75 -5.02 -2.08 -3.69
CA GLY A 75 -4.26 -0.97 -4.25
C GLY A 75 -3.78 0.01 -3.18
N ALA A 76 -4.64 0.33 -2.22
CA ALA A 76 -4.29 1.20 -1.09
C ALA A 76 -3.11 0.63 -0.27
N THR A 77 -3.17 -0.68 0.05
CA THR A 77 -2.11 -1.34 0.82
C THR A 77 -0.80 -1.39 0.05
N VAL A 78 -0.81 -1.76 -1.25
CA VAL A 78 0.41 -1.79 -2.08
C VAL A 78 1.08 -0.41 -2.13
N ARG A 79 0.30 0.66 -2.33
CA ARG A 79 0.83 2.03 -2.30
C ARG A 79 1.45 2.41 -0.96
N ARG A 80 0.86 1.96 0.14
CA ARG A 80 1.43 2.18 1.48
C ARG A 80 2.72 1.41 1.72
N LEU A 81 2.82 0.18 1.22
CA LEU A 81 4.06 -0.58 1.28
C LEU A 81 5.17 0.09 0.46
N LEU A 82 4.85 0.64 -0.71
CA LEU A 82 5.79 1.43 -1.52
C LEU A 82 6.21 2.73 -0.82
N ALA A 83 5.25 3.49 -0.29
CA ALA A 83 5.52 4.73 0.43
C ALA A 83 6.33 4.51 1.72
N ALA A 84 6.16 3.36 2.38
CA ALA A 84 6.95 2.95 3.53
C ALA A 84 8.32 2.34 3.14
N GLY A 85 8.60 2.19 1.84
CA GLY A 85 9.83 1.57 1.33
C GLY A 85 9.92 0.06 1.55
N ILE A 86 8.85 -0.59 2.05
CA ILE A 86 8.79 -2.03 2.31
C ILE A 86 8.77 -2.80 0.99
N LEU A 87 8.02 -2.28 0.01
CA LEU A 87 8.17 -2.67 -1.37
C LEU A 87 8.96 -1.59 -2.10
N VAL A 88 9.80 -2.01 -3.04
CA VAL A 88 10.51 -1.11 -3.95
C VAL A 88 10.24 -1.52 -5.39
N GLY A 89 10.10 -0.54 -6.28
CA GLY A 89 10.05 -0.79 -7.72
C GLY A 89 11.37 -1.38 -8.21
N THR A 90 11.30 -2.31 -9.16
CA THR A 90 12.50 -2.95 -9.74
C THR A 90 12.76 -2.53 -11.19
N ASP A 91 12.00 -1.57 -11.72
CA ASP A 91 11.94 -1.15 -13.13
C ASP A 91 11.62 -2.26 -14.14
N ARG A 92 11.35 -3.49 -13.67
CA ARG A 92 10.89 -4.60 -14.48
C ARG A 92 9.37 -4.70 -14.44
N TYR A 93 8.82 -5.21 -15.54
CA TYR A 93 7.39 -5.34 -15.75
C TYR A 93 7.05 -6.72 -16.29
N VAL A 94 5.90 -7.24 -15.88
CA VAL A 94 5.31 -8.48 -16.42
C VAL A 94 3.93 -8.20 -17.01
N ARG A 95 3.49 -9.02 -17.95
CA ARG A 95 2.14 -8.93 -18.53
C ARG A 95 1.10 -9.44 -17.54
N SER A 96 0.03 -8.69 -17.34
CA SER A 96 -1.04 -9.10 -16.45
C SER A 96 -1.85 -10.27 -16.98
N THR A 97 -2.13 -11.23 -16.09
CA THR A 97 -3.04 -12.35 -16.34
C THR A 97 -4.47 -12.06 -15.86
N ASP A 98 -4.75 -10.85 -15.36
CA ASP A 98 -6.06 -10.47 -14.83
C ASP A 98 -7.05 -10.11 -15.94
N THR A 99 -7.68 -11.14 -16.49
CA THR A 99 -8.73 -10.99 -17.50
C THR A 99 -10.04 -10.46 -16.90
N ARG A 100 -10.36 -10.82 -15.66
CA ARG A 100 -11.61 -10.42 -14.97
C ARG A 100 -11.65 -8.92 -14.69
N GLY A 101 -10.54 -8.34 -14.26
CA GLY A 101 -10.38 -6.89 -14.06
C GLY A 101 -10.11 -6.11 -15.34
N ARG A 102 -10.20 -6.75 -16.52
CA ARG A 102 -9.87 -6.15 -17.83
C ARG A 102 -8.46 -5.55 -17.86
N ASN A 103 -7.53 -6.22 -17.19
CA ASN A 103 -6.12 -5.85 -17.15
C ASN A 103 -5.24 -6.80 -17.95
N GLY A 104 -5.79 -7.89 -18.49
CA GLY A 104 -5.10 -8.87 -19.31
C GLY A 104 -4.18 -8.23 -20.35
N GLY A 105 -2.91 -8.62 -20.35
CA GLY A 105 -1.89 -8.11 -21.27
C GLY A 105 -1.33 -6.71 -20.95
N LYS A 106 -1.88 -5.95 -19.99
CA LYS A 106 -1.28 -4.68 -19.55
C LYS A 106 0.02 -4.95 -18.80
N LEU A 107 0.98 -4.03 -18.91
CA LEU A 107 2.20 -4.09 -18.12
C LEU A 107 1.86 -3.81 -16.65
N MET A 108 2.38 -4.64 -15.76
CA MET A 108 2.36 -4.39 -14.33
C MET A 108 3.78 -4.46 -13.78
N PRO A 109 4.09 -3.66 -12.74
CA PRO A 109 5.41 -3.65 -12.13
C PRO A 109 5.69 -4.95 -11.37
N VAL A 110 6.98 -5.30 -11.34
CA VAL A 110 7.57 -6.24 -10.39
C VAL A 110 8.16 -5.42 -9.24
N TYR A 111 7.84 -5.81 -8.02
CA TYR A 111 8.37 -5.20 -6.80
C TYR A 111 9.33 -6.16 -6.11
N ALA A 112 10.30 -5.60 -5.39
CA ALA A 112 11.13 -6.37 -4.46
C ALA A 112 10.78 -6.02 -3.02
N LEU A 113 10.81 -7.01 -2.13
CA LEU A 113 10.65 -6.82 -0.69
C LEU A 113 11.96 -6.32 -0.07
N ASN A 114 11.90 -5.14 0.53
CA ASN A 114 13.02 -4.50 1.18
C ASN A 114 13.06 -4.85 2.68
N LEU A 115 13.92 -5.81 3.05
CA LEU A 115 14.11 -6.24 4.44
C LEU A 115 14.95 -5.25 5.28
N ALA A 116 15.56 -4.24 4.66
CA ALA A 116 16.32 -3.21 5.38
C ALA A 116 15.44 -2.09 5.92
N THR A 117 14.12 -2.12 5.65
CA THR A 117 13.19 -1.15 6.21
C THR A 117 13.12 -1.29 7.73
N GLN A 118 13.56 -0.26 8.45
CA GLN A 118 13.26 -0.13 9.88
C GLN A 118 11.74 -0.01 10.06
N PRO A 119 11.16 -0.61 11.12
CA PRO A 119 9.76 -0.38 11.43
C PRO A 119 9.51 1.12 11.61
N LEU A 120 8.39 1.60 11.07
CA LEU A 120 7.92 2.98 11.22
C LEU A 120 8.13 3.42 12.67
N ARG A 121 8.89 4.50 12.89
CA ARG A 121 9.06 5.07 14.25
C ARG A 121 7.68 5.23 14.88
N ASP A 122 7.54 4.65 16.05
CA ASP A 122 6.34 4.78 16.87
C ASP A 122 6.13 6.28 17.19
N HIS A 123 5.08 6.88 16.63
CA HIS A 123 4.74 8.29 16.84
C HIS A 123 4.12 8.52 18.24
N SER A 124 4.07 7.49 19.08
CA SER A 124 3.59 7.57 20.46
C SER A 124 4.68 7.96 21.49
N LYS A 125 5.93 8.18 21.07
CA LYS A 125 6.98 8.65 21.99
C LYS A 125 6.97 10.19 22.05
N PRO A 126 6.60 10.83 23.17
CA PRO A 126 6.69 12.28 23.29
C PRO A 126 8.15 12.72 23.13
N LEU A 127 8.37 13.82 22.41
CA LEU A 127 9.66 14.48 22.35
C LEU A 127 10.10 14.80 23.78
N ALA A 128 11.29 14.33 24.18
CA ALA A 128 11.89 14.74 25.43
C ALA A 128 12.05 16.28 25.42
N PRO A 129 11.73 16.96 26.52
CA PRO A 129 11.83 18.41 26.58
C PRO A 129 13.28 18.82 26.31
N ILE A 130 13.44 19.79 25.43
CA ILE A 130 14.72 20.44 25.18
C ILE A 130 15.07 21.20 26.47
N THR A 131 16.05 20.70 27.22
CA THR A 131 16.66 21.46 28.31
C THR A 131 17.34 22.67 27.70
N GLN A 132 16.74 23.86 27.86
CA GLN A 132 17.45 25.10 27.63
C GLN A 132 18.43 25.32 28.79
N VAL A 133 19.66 25.68 28.42
CA VAL A 133 20.79 26.02 29.29
C VAL A 133 20.55 27.35 29.98
#